data_AF-A0A359IHN8-F1
#
_entry.id   AF-A0A359IHN8-F1
#
_cell.length_a   1.000
_cell.length_b   1.000
_cell.length_c   1.000
_cell.angle_alpha   90.00
_cell.angle_beta   90.00
_cell.angle_gamma   90.00
#
_symmetry.space_group_name_H-M   'P 1'
#
loop_
_entity.id
_entity.type
_entity.pdbx_description
1 polymer ?
#
loop_
_entity_poly.entity_id
_entity_poly.type
_entity_poly.pdbx_seq_one_letter_code
_entity_poly.pdbx_strand_id
1 'polypeptide(L)'
;MFSFIKYQLAALKFKSLRNCTDPNIFFSELNTIKLIHPNIDIIKLTKKLNINLETEAIKMIDSLDTLYTSEILSIPERLSFLGVDLSKIAGKFLEKTNFPKLHILKETFEKLNINLDGEIKHFSKTLDFKNQLTNCSSFDILDFARTLKSLNLDINSVKYELTQKCPHKNILELVDELLEANVNINDISEALYTKFNSTSNGQVNKVLKKQKQLFYKNFLGIDITDRRKVLNPSFSKDIKFGVEIETVGVNKDDLTLLKLDDFEAVDDLSIKGYDKELDITKYNTPSAELVSDILNPHDETNIDNIFMACEQLNDKGARTNHTCGLHFHVSSPDIKDEQLLETLYNDVTFFQYVLIDKLNIYSNRLSSHTKPIPKIDNTYDYKQFRDLINIDNATDIDNSNGSNRNINRYYMLNLCSLNKHGTGEFRFPNLPDEIDENVLLALADLSVGMIDSIRKNGSICERVFQKYDTLDTDKDLTLSEASDWIYNEFLDQTGVTETSKIVLNNMDSIFEFYGAKEPSIPNRTTIDFYKRTSESIAVDNLPEEDFSCSL
;
A
#
# COMPACT_ATOMS: atom_id res chain seq x y z
N MET A 1 30.51 -67.16 8.54
CA MET A 1 29.83 -67.98 7.51
C MET A 1 28.60 -67.29 6.93
N PHE A 2 27.64 -66.83 7.75
CA PHE A 2 26.45 -66.10 7.26
C PHE A 2 26.75 -64.81 6.47
N SER A 3 27.77 -64.03 6.85
CA SER A 3 28.20 -62.83 6.09
C SER A 3 28.72 -63.17 4.69
N PHE A 4 29.42 -64.30 4.55
CA PHE A 4 29.97 -64.77 3.28
C PHE A 4 28.86 -65.27 2.33
N ILE A 5 27.87 -66.00 2.85
CA ILE A 5 26.71 -66.46 2.07
C ILE A 5 25.86 -65.26 1.60
N LYS A 6 25.64 -64.27 2.47
CA LYS A 6 24.96 -63.01 2.12
C LYS A 6 25.70 -62.25 1.00
N TYR A 7 27.03 -62.17 1.09
CA TYR A 7 27.85 -61.53 0.06
C TYR A 7 27.81 -62.29 -1.28
N GLN A 8 27.83 -63.63 -1.25
CA GLN A 8 27.70 -64.47 -2.45
C GLN A 8 26.33 -64.33 -3.10
N LEU A 9 25.24 -64.29 -2.32
CA LEU A 9 23.88 -64.08 -2.83
C LEU A 9 23.72 -62.67 -3.43
N ALA A 10 24.25 -61.64 -2.77
CA ALA A 10 24.28 -60.29 -3.32
C ALA A 10 25.06 -60.24 -4.64
N ALA A 11 26.21 -60.91 -4.73
CA ALA A 11 27.02 -60.99 -5.95
C ALA A 11 26.33 -61.75 -7.09
N LEU A 12 25.56 -62.80 -6.79
CA LEU A 12 24.76 -63.53 -7.77
C LEU A 12 23.61 -62.67 -8.30
N LYS A 13 22.88 -61.97 -7.41
CA LYS A 13 21.83 -61.03 -7.81
C LYS A 13 22.41 -59.87 -8.62
N PHE A 14 23.60 -59.39 -8.26
CA PHE A 14 24.33 -58.39 -9.05
C PHE A 14 24.76 -58.87 -10.44
N LYS A 15 25.15 -60.14 -10.58
CA LYS A 15 25.45 -60.71 -11.91
C LYS A 15 24.22 -60.71 -12.82
N SER A 16 23.02 -60.98 -12.29
CA SER A 16 21.79 -60.84 -13.08
C SER A 16 21.50 -59.38 -13.44
N LEU A 17 21.84 -58.42 -12.56
CA LEU A 17 21.66 -56.99 -12.84
C LEU A 17 22.57 -56.47 -13.96
N ARG A 18 23.71 -57.11 -14.23
CA ARG A 18 24.60 -56.72 -15.33
C ARG A 18 23.92 -56.76 -16.71
N ASN A 19 22.92 -57.62 -16.86
CA ASN A 19 22.14 -57.77 -18.09
C ASN A 19 20.79 -57.05 -18.02
N CYS A 20 20.52 -56.28 -16.96
CA CYS A 20 19.29 -55.52 -16.82
C CYS A 20 19.31 -54.35 -17.80
N THR A 21 18.42 -54.38 -18.79
CA THR A 21 18.30 -53.31 -19.79
C THR A 21 17.43 -52.15 -19.29
N ASP A 22 16.64 -52.37 -18.25
CA ASP A 22 15.80 -51.35 -17.62
C ASP A 22 16.54 -50.73 -16.42
N PRO A 23 16.94 -49.45 -16.51
CA PRO A 23 17.62 -48.76 -15.42
C PRO A 23 16.78 -48.63 -14.14
N ASN A 24 15.45 -48.54 -14.24
CA ASN A 24 14.58 -48.44 -13.07
C ASN A 24 14.60 -49.74 -12.26
N ILE A 25 14.52 -50.87 -12.95
CA ILE A 25 14.67 -52.20 -12.32
C ILE A 25 16.07 -52.33 -11.72
N PHE A 26 17.10 -51.89 -12.44
CA PHE A 26 18.48 -51.90 -11.96
C PHE A 26 18.64 -51.16 -10.62
N PHE A 27 18.20 -49.90 -10.52
CA PHE A 27 18.33 -49.11 -9.30
C PHE A 27 17.40 -49.58 -8.16
N SER A 28 16.20 -50.09 -8.47
CA SER A 28 15.30 -50.68 -7.47
C SER A 28 15.93 -51.90 -6.80
N GLU A 29 16.56 -52.76 -7.59
CA GLU A 29 17.24 -53.96 -7.11
C GLU A 29 18.52 -53.61 -6.33
N LEU A 30 19.28 -52.61 -6.77
CA LEU A 30 20.44 -52.10 -6.00
C LEU A 30 20.03 -51.58 -4.62
N ASN A 31 18.94 -50.81 -4.54
CA ASN A 31 18.39 -50.33 -3.27
C ASN A 31 17.99 -51.48 -2.36
N THR A 32 17.30 -52.49 -2.91
CA THR A 32 16.92 -53.70 -2.18
C THR A 32 18.15 -54.41 -1.62
N ILE A 33 19.23 -54.54 -2.41
CA ILE A 33 20.48 -55.16 -1.96
C ILE A 33 21.12 -54.33 -0.83
N LYS A 34 21.18 -53.01 -0.97
CA LYS A 34 21.76 -52.11 0.05
C LYS A 34 20.94 -52.11 1.35
N LEU A 35 19.61 -52.19 1.28
CA LEU A 35 18.73 -52.32 2.45
C LEU A 35 18.92 -53.65 3.20
N ILE A 36 19.00 -54.77 2.46
CA ILE A 36 19.23 -56.09 3.06
C ILE A 36 20.67 -56.21 3.59
N HIS A 37 21.61 -55.48 2.98
CA HIS A 37 23.04 -55.54 3.27
C HIS A 37 23.64 -54.13 3.43
N PRO A 38 23.36 -53.41 4.52
CA PRO A 38 23.77 -52.00 4.69
C PRO A 38 25.30 -51.80 4.65
N ASN A 39 26.06 -52.81 5.05
CA ASN A 39 27.52 -52.79 5.07
C ASN A 39 28.17 -53.07 3.71
N ILE A 40 27.40 -53.37 2.66
CA ILE A 40 27.94 -53.52 1.30
C ILE A 40 28.27 -52.15 0.73
N ASP A 41 29.51 -51.99 0.29
CA ASP A 41 29.96 -50.85 -0.52
C ASP A 41 29.54 -51.07 -1.98
N ILE A 42 28.41 -50.48 -2.36
CA ILE A 42 27.83 -50.59 -3.70
C ILE A 42 28.79 -50.03 -4.75
N ILE A 43 29.48 -48.92 -4.46
CA ILE A 43 30.44 -48.28 -5.37
C ILE A 43 31.60 -49.24 -5.67
N LYS A 44 32.16 -49.86 -4.63
CA LYS A 44 33.25 -50.83 -4.81
C LYS A 44 32.79 -52.07 -5.58
N LEU A 45 31.54 -52.48 -5.39
CA LEU A 45 30.96 -53.64 -6.05
C LEU A 45 30.69 -53.36 -7.54
N THR A 46 30.12 -52.20 -7.89
CA THR A 46 29.85 -51.81 -9.28
C THR A 46 31.14 -51.58 -10.06
N LYS A 47 32.17 -50.99 -9.45
CA LYS A 47 33.52 -50.88 -10.03
C LYS A 47 34.11 -52.24 -10.40
N LYS A 48 33.97 -53.27 -9.56
CA LYS A 48 34.42 -54.64 -9.87
C LYS A 48 33.69 -55.26 -11.06
N LEU A 49 32.49 -54.80 -11.35
CA LEU A 49 31.66 -55.28 -12.45
C LEU A 49 31.77 -54.40 -13.71
N ASN A 50 32.65 -53.39 -13.68
CA ASN A 50 32.82 -52.40 -14.74
C ASN A 50 31.52 -51.64 -15.06
N ILE A 51 30.73 -51.34 -14.02
CA ILE A 51 29.50 -50.56 -14.11
C ILE A 51 29.77 -49.17 -13.51
N ASN A 52 29.51 -48.13 -14.31
CA ASN A 52 29.58 -46.74 -13.87
C ASN A 52 28.16 -46.30 -13.44
N LEU A 53 27.97 -46.03 -12.16
CA LEU A 53 26.64 -45.76 -11.59
C LEU A 53 26.05 -44.44 -12.11
N GLU A 54 26.88 -43.42 -12.30
CA GLU A 54 26.47 -42.14 -12.86
C GLU A 54 25.95 -42.31 -14.30
N THR A 55 26.62 -43.14 -15.10
CA THR A 55 26.21 -43.43 -16.48
C THR A 55 24.87 -44.15 -16.53
N GLU A 56 24.65 -45.14 -15.66
CA GLU A 56 23.36 -45.84 -15.59
C GLU A 56 22.25 -44.93 -15.02
N ALA A 57 22.58 -44.03 -14.08
CA ALA A 57 21.63 -43.05 -13.56
C ALA A 57 21.19 -42.08 -14.65
N ILE A 58 22.12 -41.62 -15.50
CA ILE A 58 21.80 -40.78 -16.66
C ILE A 58 20.86 -41.53 -17.60
N LYS A 59 21.12 -42.80 -17.94
CA LYS A 59 20.22 -43.60 -18.79
C LYS A 59 18.82 -43.74 -18.18
N MET A 60 18.74 -43.93 -16.86
CA MET A 60 17.46 -43.97 -16.15
C MET A 60 16.71 -42.65 -16.32
N ILE A 61 17.36 -41.52 -16.04
CA ILE A 61 16.75 -40.19 -16.14
C ILE A 61 16.37 -39.89 -17.60
N ASP A 62 17.23 -40.21 -18.56
CA ASP A 62 16.99 -40.00 -19.99
C ASP A 62 15.80 -40.83 -20.50
N SER A 63 15.53 -42.01 -19.91
CA SER A 63 14.37 -42.85 -20.23
C SER A 63 13.03 -42.31 -19.73
N LEU A 64 13.05 -41.30 -18.85
CA LEU A 64 11.84 -40.63 -18.38
C LEU A 64 11.49 -39.51 -19.36
N ASP A 65 10.24 -39.46 -19.82
CA ASP A 65 9.77 -38.38 -20.69
C ASP A 65 9.77 -37.04 -19.93
N THR A 66 9.28 -37.04 -18.70
CA THR A 66 9.23 -35.87 -17.82
C THR A 66 9.18 -36.34 -16.37
N LEU A 67 9.85 -35.62 -15.47
CA LEU A 67 9.84 -35.94 -14.05
C LEU A 67 8.56 -35.42 -13.39
N TYR A 68 7.77 -36.35 -12.84
CA TYR A 68 6.68 -36.05 -11.93
C TYR A 68 7.21 -35.76 -10.52
N THR A 69 6.38 -35.12 -9.69
CA THR A 69 6.77 -34.70 -8.33
C THR A 69 7.26 -35.87 -7.48
N SER A 70 6.61 -37.03 -7.58
CA SER A 70 7.03 -38.25 -6.87
C SER A 70 8.42 -38.76 -7.30
N GLU A 71 8.81 -38.52 -8.55
CA GLU A 71 10.10 -38.94 -9.10
C GLU A 71 11.20 -37.95 -8.73
N ILE A 72 10.90 -36.64 -8.76
CA ILE A 72 11.79 -35.56 -8.29
C ILE A 72 12.20 -35.81 -6.84
N LEU A 73 11.26 -36.21 -5.98
CA LEU A 73 11.54 -36.49 -4.58
C LEU A 73 12.31 -37.80 -4.39
N SER A 74 11.89 -38.88 -5.04
CA SER A 74 12.38 -40.23 -4.71
C SER A 74 13.64 -40.66 -5.45
N ILE A 75 13.91 -40.17 -6.65
CA ILE A 75 15.06 -40.62 -7.46
C ILE A 75 16.38 -40.08 -6.88
N PRO A 76 16.55 -38.78 -6.60
CA PRO A 76 17.78 -38.24 -6.02
C PRO A 76 18.15 -38.91 -4.70
N GLU A 77 17.17 -39.12 -3.81
CA GLU A 77 17.37 -39.82 -2.54
C GLU A 77 17.87 -41.25 -2.74
N ARG A 78 17.24 -42.01 -3.65
CA ARG A 78 17.65 -43.38 -3.99
C ARG A 78 19.06 -43.43 -4.58
N LEU A 79 19.41 -42.49 -5.45
CA LEU A 79 20.74 -42.44 -6.07
C LEU A 79 21.82 -42.02 -5.04
N SER A 80 21.51 -41.04 -4.19
CA SER A 80 22.38 -40.62 -3.08
C SER A 80 22.63 -41.77 -2.10
N PHE A 81 21.59 -42.53 -1.75
CA PHE A 81 21.71 -43.73 -0.90
C PHE A 81 22.63 -44.81 -1.48
N LEU A 82 22.71 -44.91 -2.81
CA LEU A 82 23.60 -45.82 -3.53
C LEU A 82 25.03 -45.26 -3.71
N GLY A 83 25.26 -44.01 -3.28
CA GLY A 83 26.55 -43.33 -3.38
C GLY A 83 26.84 -42.76 -4.77
N VAL A 84 25.79 -42.48 -5.56
CA VAL A 84 25.93 -41.76 -6.83
C VAL A 84 26.23 -40.30 -6.54
N ASP A 85 27.25 -39.76 -7.20
CA ASP A 85 27.58 -38.34 -7.12
C ASP A 85 26.56 -37.51 -7.91
N LEU A 86 25.53 -37.04 -7.20
CA LEU A 86 24.42 -36.28 -7.77
C LEU A 86 24.86 -34.98 -8.44
N SER A 87 25.99 -34.38 -8.04
CA SER A 87 26.51 -33.15 -8.68
C SER A 87 26.84 -33.38 -10.16
N LYS A 88 27.26 -34.60 -10.52
CA LYS A 88 27.58 -34.97 -11.91
C LYS A 88 26.36 -35.20 -12.79
N ILE A 89 25.18 -35.38 -12.20
CA ILE A 89 23.94 -35.73 -12.92
C ILE A 89 22.81 -34.72 -12.71
N ALA A 90 23.04 -33.67 -11.93
CA ALA A 90 22.08 -32.58 -11.68
C ALA A 90 21.52 -31.95 -12.96
N GLY A 91 22.38 -31.70 -13.96
CA GLY A 91 21.96 -31.15 -15.26
C GLY A 91 20.89 -31.99 -15.95
N LYS A 92 20.93 -33.33 -15.80
CA LYS A 92 19.93 -34.23 -16.37
C LYS A 92 18.59 -34.16 -15.65
N PHE A 93 18.59 -33.96 -14.34
CA PHE A 93 17.36 -33.69 -13.62
C PHE A 93 16.71 -32.37 -14.06
N LEU A 94 17.52 -31.32 -14.29
CA LEU A 94 17.02 -30.04 -14.80
C LEU A 94 16.39 -30.18 -16.19
N GLU A 95 17.06 -30.88 -17.11
CA GLU A 95 16.55 -31.15 -18.46
C GLU A 95 15.19 -31.87 -18.47
N LYS A 96 14.95 -32.73 -17.47
CA LYS A 96 13.73 -33.56 -17.36
C LYS A 96 12.66 -32.98 -16.45
N THR A 97 12.95 -31.91 -15.72
CA THR A 97 12.01 -31.30 -14.77
C THR A 97 11.27 -30.15 -15.44
N ASN A 98 9.94 -30.22 -15.46
CA ASN A 98 9.12 -29.10 -15.89
C ASN A 98 9.42 -27.87 -15.01
N PHE A 99 9.54 -26.70 -15.65
CA PHE A 99 9.92 -25.46 -14.97
C PHE A 99 9.17 -25.21 -13.65
N PRO A 100 7.82 -25.34 -13.57
CA PRO A 100 7.08 -25.18 -12.32
C PRO A 100 7.63 -25.98 -11.12
N LYS A 101 8.26 -27.13 -11.37
CA LYS A 101 8.71 -28.06 -10.33
C LYS A 101 10.18 -27.91 -9.98
N LEU A 102 10.89 -26.94 -10.57
CA LEU A 102 12.31 -26.73 -10.26
C LEU A 102 12.54 -26.33 -8.81
N HIS A 103 11.61 -25.63 -8.15
CA HIS A 103 11.74 -25.34 -6.71
C HIS A 103 11.79 -26.64 -5.88
N ILE A 104 10.93 -27.63 -6.21
CA ILE A 104 10.90 -28.94 -5.55
C ILE A 104 12.23 -29.68 -5.77
N LEU A 105 12.75 -29.62 -6.99
CA LEU A 105 14.04 -30.22 -7.32
C LEU A 105 15.18 -29.57 -6.53
N LYS A 106 15.21 -28.22 -6.47
CA LYS A 106 16.18 -27.46 -5.70
C LYS A 106 16.15 -27.84 -4.22
N GLU A 107 14.97 -27.81 -3.59
CA GLU A 107 14.81 -28.20 -2.19
C GLU A 107 15.25 -29.65 -1.92
N THR A 108 14.99 -30.56 -2.87
CA THR A 108 15.40 -31.97 -2.74
C THR A 108 16.92 -32.11 -2.77
N PHE A 109 17.61 -31.40 -3.66
CA PHE A 109 19.07 -31.43 -3.73
C PHE A 109 19.73 -30.71 -2.55
N GLU A 110 19.14 -29.62 -2.07
CA GLU A 110 19.60 -28.92 -0.87
C GLU A 110 19.51 -29.80 0.39
N LYS A 111 18.43 -30.58 0.56
CA LYS A 111 18.31 -31.59 1.62
C LYS A 111 19.39 -32.67 1.55
N LEU A 112 19.95 -32.89 0.36
CA LEU A 112 21.05 -33.81 0.10
C LEU A 112 22.43 -33.11 0.12
N ASN A 113 22.49 -31.86 0.60
CA ASN A 113 23.68 -31.00 0.67
C ASN A 113 24.34 -30.73 -0.69
N ILE A 114 23.54 -30.59 -1.75
CA ILE A 114 24.01 -30.25 -3.09
C ILE A 114 23.41 -28.91 -3.50
N ASN A 115 24.27 -27.95 -3.80
CA ASN A 115 23.86 -26.64 -4.31
C ASN A 115 23.65 -26.72 -5.83
N LEU A 116 22.49 -26.30 -6.32
CA LEU A 116 22.12 -26.26 -7.75
C LEU A 116 22.09 -24.86 -8.36
N ASP A 117 22.45 -23.81 -7.61
CA ASP A 117 22.29 -22.42 -8.05
C ASP A 117 23.03 -22.13 -9.36
N GLY A 118 24.22 -22.72 -9.56
CA GLY A 118 25.02 -22.55 -10.78
C GLY A 118 24.34 -23.16 -12.01
N GLU A 119 23.90 -24.41 -11.88
CA GLU A 119 23.24 -25.19 -12.91
C GLU A 119 21.88 -24.59 -13.26
N ILE A 120 21.11 -24.17 -12.26
CA ILE A 120 19.81 -23.54 -12.48
C ILE A 120 19.96 -22.18 -13.13
N LYS A 121 20.96 -21.38 -12.75
CA LYS A 121 21.26 -20.10 -13.43
C LYS A 121 21.70 -20.30 -14.88
N HIS A 122 22.34 -21.43 -15.20
CA HIS A 122 22.66 -21.77 -16.59
C HIS A 122 21.40 -22.19 -17.36
N PHE A 123 20.58 -23.04 -16.76
CA PHE A 123 19.32 -23.54 -17.34
C PHE A 123 18.28 -22.42 -17.54
N SER A 124 18.18 -21.46 -16.62
CA SER A 124 17.24 -20.34 -16.71
C SER A 124 17.52 -19.43 -17.90
N LYS A 125 18.76 -19.33 -18.35
CA LYS A 125 19.13 -18.55 -19.54
C LYS A 125 18.66 -19.16 -20.86
N THR A 126 18.37 -20.45 -20.88
CA THR A 126 17.90 -21.15 -22.08
C THR A 126 16.38 -21.29 -22.12
N LEU A 127 15.69 -20.90 -21.05
CA LEU A 127 14.24 -21.01 -20.93
C LEU A 127 13.52 -19.79 -21.52
N ASP A 128 12.58 -20.06 -22.42
CA ASP A 128 11.53 -19.11 -22.77
C ASP A 128 10.40 -19.20 -21.73
N PHE A 129 10.49 -18.37 -20.69
CA PHE A 129 9.52 -18.38 -19.59
C PHE A 129 8.09 -18.14 -20.05
N LYS A 130 7.90 -17.31 -21.07
CA LYS A 130 6.57 -17.00 -21.62
C LYS A 130 5.96 -18.24 -22.28
N ASN A 131 6.74 -19.00 -23.03
CA ASN A 131 6.28 -20.25 -23.62
C ASN A 131 6.04 -21.34 -22.54
N GLN A 132 6.90 -21.44 -21.53
CA GLN A 132 6.70 -22.36 -20.40
C GLN A 132 5.38 -22.07 -19.67
N LEU A 133 5.11 -20.80 -19.40
CA LEU A 133 3.87 -20.36 -18.76
C LEU A 133 2.63 -20.53 -19.67
N THR A 134 2.83 -20.43 -20.99
CA THR A 134 1.78 -20.71 -21.98
C THR A 134 1.34 -22.18 -21.94
N ASN A 135 2.23 -23.09 -21.59
CA ASN A 135 1.95 -24.52 -21.51
C ASN A 135 1.64 -25.03 -20.08
N CYS A 136 1.79 -24.18 -19.06
CA CYS A 136 1.45 -24.52 -17.69
C CYS A 136 -0.06 -24.71 -17.51
N SER A 137 -0.44 -25.77 -16.79
CA SER A 137 -1.82 -25.91 -16.33
C SER A 137 -2.11 -24.87 -15.25
N SER A 138 -3.40 -24.60 -15.01
CA SER A 138 -3.83 -23.69 -13.94
C SER A 138 -3.31 -24.11 -12.54
N PHE A 139 -3.01 -25.40 -12.34
CA PHE A 139 -2.44 -25.93 -11.09
C PHE A 139 -0.93 -25.67 -10.97
N ASP A 140 -0.22 -25.52 -12.09
CA ASP A 140 1.25 -25.34 -12.10
C ASP A 140 1.68 -23.88 -11.89
N ILE A 141 0.74 -22.93 -11.87
CA ILE A 141 1.04 -21.48 -11.85
C ILE A 141 1.63 -21.05 -10.50
N LEU A 142 1.13 -21.58 -9.40
CA LEU A 142 1.70 -21.31 -8.07
C LEU A 142 3.12 -21.87 -7.98
N ASP A 143 3.32 -23.09 -8.47
CA ASP A 143 4.61 -23.75 -8.50
C ASP A 143 5.60 -23.02 -9.44
N PHE A 144 5.10 -22.42 -10.52
CA PHE A 144 5.87 -21.51 -11.39
C PHE A 144 6.31 -20.25 -10.64
N ALA A 145 5.41 -19.59 -9.92
CA ALA A 145 5.74 -18.40 -9.13
C ALA A 145 6.75 -18.71 -8.01
N ARG A 146 6.54 -19.81 -7.28
CA ARG A 146 7.50 -20.33 -6.28
C ARG A 146 8.86 -20.63 -6.88
N THR A 147 8.87 -21.17 -8.09
CA THR A 147 10.11 -21.43 -8.83
C THR A 147 10.83 -20.11 -9.14
N LEU A 148 10.15 -19.11 -9.69
CA LEU A 148 10.80 -17.82 -9.96
C LEU A 148 11.40 -17.20 -8.69
N LYS A 149 10.64 -17.22 -7.59
CA LYS A 149 11.06 -16.72 -6.28
C LYS A 149 12.26 -17.48 -5.71
N SER A 150 12.19 -18.80 -5.62
CA SER A 150 13.29 -19.65 -5.07
C SER A 150 14.59 -19.55 -5.87
N LEU A 151 14.50 -19.12 -7.11
CA LEU A 151 15.62 -18.93 -8.02
C LEU A 151 16.05 -17.47 -8.17
N ASN A 152 15.39 -16.54 -7.48
CA ASN A 152 15.62 -15.10 -7.60
C ASN A 152 15.61 -14.61 -9.06
N LEU A 153 14.65 -15.11 -9.85
CA LEU A 153 14.46 -14.75 -11.25
C LEU A 153 13.47 -13.57 -11.38
N ASP A 154 13.66 -12.72 -12.38
CA ASP A 154 12.81 -11.55 -12.61
C ASP A 154 11.39 -11.95 -13.03
N ILE A 155 10.51 -11.92 -12.04
CA ILE A 155 9.09 -12.22 -12.16
C ILE A 155 8.30 -11.15 -12.92
N ASN A 156 8.85 -9.93 -13.05
CA ASN A 156 8.20 -8.85 -13.80
C ASN A 156 8.06 -9.19 -15.29
N SER A 157 8.96 -10.04 -15.82
CA SER A 157 8.95 -10.47 -17.21
C SER A 157 7.77 -11.39 -17.60
N VAL A 158 7.08 -11.97 -16.62
CA VAL A 158 6.00 -12.98 -16.82
C VAL A 158 4.75 -12.70 -15.98
N LYS A 159 4.70 -11.53 -15.33
CA LYS A 159 3.64 -11.13 -14.40
C LYS A 159 2.25 -11.16 -15.04
N TYR A 160 2.11 -10.62 -16.24
CA TYR A 160 0.82 -10.48 -16.92
C TYR A 160 0.20 -11.86 -17.19
N GLU A 161 1.01 -12.77 -17.73
CA GLU A 161 0.62 -14.13 -18.03
C GLU A 161 0.28 -14.95 -16.76
N LEU A 162 0.99 -14.74 -15.64
CA LEU A 162 0.71 -15.41 -14.36
C LEU A 162 -0.69 -15.05 -13.86
N THR A 163 -1.03 -13.77 -13.87
CA THR A 163 -2.31 -13.28 -13.37
C THR A 163 -3.48 -13.68 -14.28
N GLN A 164 -3.27 -13.65 -15.59
CA GLN A 164 -4.30 -14.05 -16.57
C GLN A 164 -4.66 -15.53 -16.46
N LYS A 165 -3.70 -16.42 -16.18
CA LYS A 165 -3.94 -17.87 -16.16
C LYS A 165 -4.29 -18.45 -14.79
N CYS A 166 -4.01 -17.74 -13.69
CA CYS A 166 -4.24 -18.25 -12.34
C CYS A 166 -5.74 -18.53 -12.09
N PRO A 167 -6.14 -19.74 -11.65
CA PRO A 167 -7.54 -20.03 -11.38
C PRO A 167 -8.05 -19.22 -10.16
N HIS A 168 -9.30 -18.73 -10.23
CA HIS A 168 -9.85 -17.81 -9.22
C HIS A 168 -9.68 -18.26 -7.76
N LYS A 169 -9.84 -19.56 -7.48
CA LYS A 169 -9.70 -20.14 -6.14
C LYS A 169 -8.29 -20.00 -5.52
N ASN A 170 -7.26 -19.81 -6.35
CA ASN A 170 -5.86 -19.77 -5.94
C ASN A 170 -5.26 -18.35 -6.01
N ILE A 171 -6.07 -17.33 -6.36
CA ILE A 171 -5.54 -15.98 -6.56
C ILE A 171 -4.97 -15.39 -5.27
N LEU A 172 -5.62 -15.58 -4.12
CA LEU A 172 -5.09 -15.10 -2.84
C LEU A 172 -3.74 -15.73 -2.48
N GLU A 173 -3.59 -17.03 -2.73
CA GLU A 173 -2.30 -17.72 -2.53
C GLU A 173 -1.24 -17.20 -3.52
N LEU A 174 -1.61 -16.93 -4.77
CA LEU A 174 -0.68 -16.35 -5.75
C LEU A 174 -0.25 -14.94 -5.33
N VAL A 175 -1.18 -14.11 -4.84
CA VAL A 175 -0.87 -12.77 -4.33
C VAL A 175 0.10 -12.85 -3.16
N ASP A 176 -0.11 -13.77 -2.23
CA ASP A 176 0.81 -13.98 -1.11
C ASP A 176 2.21 -14.35 -1.58
N GLU A 177 2.31 -15.30 -2.52
CA GLU A 177 3.60 -15.74 -3.06
C GLU A 177 4.33 -14.62 -3.84
N LEU A 178 3.58 -13.83 -4.62
CA LEU A 178 4.11 -12.69 -5.38
C LEU A 178 4.56 -11.56 -4.44
N LEU A 179 3.79 -11.26 -3.40
CA LEU A 179 4.13 -10.20 -2.44
C LEU A 179 5.32 -10.60 -1.57
N GLU A 180 5.41 -11.85 -1.13
CA GLU A 180 6.61 -12.38 -0.48
C GLU A 180 7.84 -12.41 -1.42
N ALA A 181 7.63 -12.39 -2.74
CA ALA A 181 8.69 -12.28 -3.73
C ALA A 181 9.09 -10.82 -4.05
N ASN A 182 8.61 -9.84 -3.27
CA ASN A 182 8.82 -8.40 -3.50
C ASN A 182 8.34 -7.92 -4.88
N VAL A 183 7.29 -8.54 -5.43
CA VAL A 183 6.65 -8.03 -6.65
C VAL A 183 5.88 -6.75 -6.31
N ASN A 184 6.04 -5.73 -7.15
CA ASN A 184 5.37 -4.45 -6.96
C ASN A 184 3.85 -4.66 -6.89
N ILE A 185 3.23 -4.14 -5.84
CA ILE A 185 1.80 -4.33 -5.56
C ILE A 185 0.91 -3.67 -6.62
N ASN A 186 1.34 -2.55 -7.20
CA ASN A 186 0.59 -1.84 -8.25
C ASN A 186 0.46 -2.71 -9.51
N ASP A 187 1.51 -3.46 -9.82
CA ASP A 187 1.55 -4.41 -10.94
C ASP A 187 0.63 -5.63 -10.73
N ILE A 188 0.52 -6.09 -9.47
CA ILE A 188 -0.39 -7.16 -9.08
C ILE A 188 -1.84 -6.64 -9.15
N SER A 189 -2.10 -5.45 -8.61
CA SER A 189 -3.42 -4.83 -8.56
C SER A 189 -4.02 -4.62 -9.95
N GLU A 190 -3.28 -4.10 -10.92
CA GLU A 190 -3.80 -3.86 -12.28
C GLU A 190 -4.26 -5.17 -12.98
N ALA A 191 -3.44 -6.21 -12.85
CA ALA A 191 -3.71 -7.50 -13.47
C ALA A 191 -4.85 -8.27 -12.75
N LEU A 192 -5.00 -8.07 -11.44
CA LEU A 192 -6.12 -8.60 -10.66
C LEU A 192 -7.41 -7.83 -10.92
N TYR A 193 -7.36 -6.50 -10.97
CA TYR A 193 -8.50 -5.61 -11.21
C TYR A 193 -9.21 -5.96 -12.53
N THR A 194 -8.44 -6.17 -13.60
CA THR A 194 -8.94 -6.57 -14.92
C THR A 194 -9.71 -7.90 -14.88
N LYS A 195 -9.29 -8.84 -14.02
CA LYS A 195 -9.89 -10.18 -13.92
C LYS A 195 -11.06 -10.22 -12.93
N PHE A 196 -11.00 -9.43 -11.87
CA PHE A 196 -11.98 -9.43 -10.79
C PHE A 196 -13.27 -8.67 -11.10
N ASN A 197 -13.27 -7.76 -12.08
CA ASN A 197 -14.48 -7.14 -12.61
C ASN A 197 -15.53 -8.14 -13.17
N SER A 198 -15.20 -9.44 -13.24
CA SER A 198 -16.09 -10.52 -13.69
C SER A 198 -16.62 -11.45 -12.58
N THR A 199 -16.23 -11.24 -11.31
CA THR A 199 -16.54 -12.13 -10.17
C THR A 199 -17.27 -11.42 -9.04
N SER A 200 -17.97 -12.17 -8.17
CA SER A 200 -18.75 -11.63 -7.05
C SER A 200 -17.91 -10.71 -6.13
N ASN A 201 -18.42 -9.50 -5.86
CA ASN A 201 -17.78 -8.42 -5.09
C ASN A 201 -17.02 -8.87 -3.82
N GLY A 202 -17.51 -9.87 -3.09
CA GLY A 202 -16.93 -10.30 -1.82
C GLY A 202 -15.51 -10.93 -1.88
N GLN A 203 -15.06 -11.45 -3.03
CA GLN A 203 -13.67 -11.93 -3.17
C GLN A 203 -12.70 -10.79 -3.50
N VAL A 204 -13.18 -9.79 -4.25
CA VAL A 204 -12.41 -8.60 -4.64
C VAL A 204 -12.05 -7.79 -3.41
N ASN A 205 -13.04 -7.50 -2.56
CA ASN A 205 -12.82 -6.71 -1.33
C ASN A 205 -11.83 -7.38 -0.38
N LYS A 206 -11.81 -8.72 -0.30
CA LYS A 206 -10.83 -9.46 0.52
C LYS A 206 -9.41 -9.31 -0.01
N VAL A 207 -9.23 -9.36 -1.32
CA VAL A 207 -7.92 -9.17 -1.96
C VAL A 207 -7.45 -7.73 -1.74
N LEU A 208 -8.30 -6.74 -2.04
CA LEU A 208 -7.99 -5.31 -1.86
C LEU A 208 -7.65 -5.00 -0.41
N LYS A 209 -8.44 -5.50 0.56
CA LYS A 209 -8.15 -5.35 1.99
C LYS A 209 -6.80 -5.93 2.38
N LYS A 210 -6.43 -7.10 1.86
CA LYS A 210 -5.12 -7.72 2.12
C LYS A 210 -3.98 -6.96 1.45
N GLN A 211 -4.18 -6.47 0.23
CA GLN A 211 -3.21 -5.62 -0.46
C GLN A 211 -2.96 -4.33 0.31
N LYS A 212 -4.02 -3.66 0.77
CA LYS A 212 -3.93 -2.50 1.65
C LYS A 212 -3.15 -2.81 2.93
N GLN A 213 -3.48 -3.90 3.63
CA GLN A 213 -2.73 -4.34 4.81
C GLN A 213 -1.24 -4.53 4.53
N LEU A 214 -0.89 -5.15 3.41
CA LEU A 214 0.49 -5.39 3.04
C LEU A 214 1.20 -4.12 2.58
N PHE A 215 0.52 -3.20 1.90
CA PHE A 215 1.04 -1.88 1.56
C PHE A 215 1.40 -1.12 2.84
N TYR A 216 0.46 -0.92 3.75
CA TYR A 216 0.73 -0.21 5.00
C TYR A 216 1.83 -0.88 5.83
N LYS A 217 1.81 -2.22 5.94
CA LYS A 217 2.81 -2.95 6.73
C LYS A 217 4.20 -2.93 6.11
N ASN A 218 4.32 -3.27 4.83
CA ASN A 218 5.62 -3.49 4.20
C ASN A 218 6.22 -2.20 3.65
N PHE A 219 5.38 -1.27 3.17
CA PHE A 219 5.83 -0.02 2.57
C PHE A 219 5.91 1.10 3.61
N LEU A 220 4.88 1.26 4.44
CA LEU A 220 4.84 2.33 5.46
C LEU A 220 5.38 1.89 6.83
N GLY A 221 5.61 0.59 7.05
CA GLY A 221 6.00 0.07 8.37
C GLY A 221 4.88 0.16 9.40
N ILE A 222 3.64 0.43 8.98
CA ILE A 222 2.48 0.58 9.85
C ILE A 222 1.73 -0.76 9.92
N ASP A 223 1.64 -1.33 11.10
CA ASP A 223 0.73 -2.45 11.33
C ASP A 223 -0.70 -1.94 11.56
N ILE A 224 -1.47 -1.83 10.48
CA ILE A 224 -2.87 -1.38 10.53
C ILE A 224 -3.81 -2.40 11.19
N THR A 225 -3.31 -3.55 11.63
CA THR A 225 -4.12 -4.44 12.49
C THR A 225 -4.34 -3.83 13.87
N ASP A 226 -3.47 -2.92 14.32
CA ASP A 226 -3.66 -2.15 15.55
C ASP A 226 -4.23 -0.77 15.23
N ARG A 227 -5.51 -0.78 14.85
CA ARG A 227 -6.37 0.36 14.47
C ARG A 227 -6.33 1.55 15.44
N ARG A 228 -5.92 1.30 16.68
CA ARG A 228 -5.90 2.24 17.82
C ARG A 228 -4.68 3.16 17.86
N LYS A 229 -3.70 2.98 16.95
CA LYS A 229 -2.47 3.78 16.94
C LYS A 229 -2.54 5.08 16.14
N VAL A 230 -3.62 5.28 15.37
CA VAL A 230 -3.69 6.40 14.41
C VAL A 230 -4.11 7.71 15.08
N LEU A 231 -5.17 7.72 15.91
CA LEU A 231 -5.61 8.95 16.58
C LEU A 231 -4.90 9.14 17.92
N ASN A 232 -4.48 10.36 18.25
CA ASN A 232 -3.73 10.64 19.47
C ASN A 232 -4.65 10.69 20.72
N PRO A 233 -4.53 9.73 21.66
CA PRO A 233 -5.32 9.74 22.89
C PRO A 233 -4.83 10.79 23.90
N SER A 234 -3.77 11.55 23.61
CA SER A 234 -3.24 12.59 24.51
C SER A 234 -3.82 13.99 24.27
N PHE A 235 -4.70 14.14 23.26
CA PHE A 235 -5.45 15.39 23.06
C PHE A 235 -6.31 15.73 24.28
N SER A 236 -6.64 17.00 24.45
CA SER A 236 -7.48 17.41 25.58
C SER A 236 -8.86 16.73 25.52
N LYS A 237 -9.35 16.25 26.66
CA LYS A 237 -10.63 15.49 26.77
C LYS A 237 -11.88 16.31 26.43
N ASP A 238 -11.74 17.62 26.39
CA ASP A 238 -12.79 18.58 26.05
C ASP A 238 -12.86 18.89 24.55
N ILE A 239 -11.87 18.46 23.76
CA ILE A 239 -11.91 18.56 22.30
C ILE A 239 -12.58 17.31 21.75
N LYS A 240 -13.53 17.56 20.84
CA LYS A 240 -14.31 16.54 20.15
C LYS A 240 -14.29 16.79 18.65
N PHE A 241 -14.61 15.79 17.86
CA PHE A 241 -14.66 15.95 16.41
C PHE A 241 -15.80 15.16 15.79
N GLY A 242 -16.42 15.71 14.75
CA GLY A 242 -17.27 14.96 13.83
C GLY A 242 -16.58 14.81 12.47
N VAL A 243 -17.01 13.82 11.68
CA VAL A 243 -16.53 13.59 10.33
C VAL A 243 -17.69 13.55 9.34
N GLU A 244 -17.53 14.20 8.20
CA GLU A 244 -18.42 14.09 7.05
C GLU A 244 -17.65 13.41 5.90
N ILE A 245 -18.19 12.31 5.39
CA ILE A 245 -17.64 11.53 4.28
C ILE A 245 -18.58 11.65 3.10
N GLU A 246 -18.22 12.47 2.12
CA GLU A 246 -18.96 12.59 0.87
C GLU A 246 -18.60 11.43 -0.08
N THR A 247 -19.62 10.82 -0.69
CA THR A 247 -19.45 9.64 -1.54
C THR A 247 -20.31 9.68 -2.81
N VAL A 248 -19.87 8.92 -3.82
CA VAL A 248 -20.61 8.58 -5.04
C VAL A 248 -20.75 7.06 -5.16
N GLY A 249 -21.68 6.59 -5.98
CA GLY A 249 -21.95 5.17 -6.22
C GLY A 249 -22.96 4.54 -5.26
N VAL A 250 -23.31 5.25 -4.19
CA VAL A 250 -24.33 4.86 -3.20
C VAL A 250 -25.29 6.03 -2.96
N ASN A 251 -26.55 5.73 -2.67
CA ASN A 251 -27.53 6.75 -2.28
C ASN A 251 -27.72 6.76 -0.76
N LYS A 252 -28.46 7.75 -0.24
CA LYS A 252 -28.79 7.86 1.18
C LYS A 252 -29.49 6.62 1.74
N ASP A 253 -30.37 5.97 0.99
CA ASP A 253 -31.08 4.77 1.46
C ASP A 253 -30.08 3.61 1.69
N ASP A 254 -29.09 3.45 0.81
CA ASP A 254 -28.02 2.46 0.96
C ASP A 254 -27.19 2.71 2.22
N LEU A 255 -26.92 3.98 2.54
CA LEU A 255 -26.20 4.41 3.73
C LEU A 255 -27.02 4.25 5.02
N THR A 256 -28.32 4.53 4.97
CA THR A 256 -29.23 4.36 6.11
C THR A 256 -29.30 2.89 6.55
N LEU A 257 -29.07 1.95 5.63
CA LEU A 257 -29.02 0.53 5.92
C LEU A 257 -27.76 0.08 6.69
N LEU A 258 -26.73 0.93 6.80
CA LEU A 258 -25.51 0.60 7.54
C LEU A 258 -25.74 0.51 9.05
N LYS A 259 -26.79 1.17 9.57
CA LYS A 259 -27.17 1.17 11.00
C LYS A 259 -25.97 1.40 11.93
N LEU A 260 -25.14 2.38 11.57
CA LEU A 260 -24.01 2.82 12.37
C LEU A 260 -24.56 3.75 13.45
N ASP A 261 -24.34 3.38 14.70
CA ASP A 261 -24.62 4.27 15.83
C ASP A 261 -23.75 5.53 15.66
N ASP A 262 -24.31 6.70 16.00
CA ASP A 262 -23.63 8.01 15.90
C ASP A 262 -23.34 8.50 14.46
N PHE A 263 -23.94 7.91 13.44
CA PHE A 263 -23.87 8.38 12.05
C PHE A 263 -25.25 8.59 11.42
N GLU A 264 -25.38 9.67 10.64
CA GLU A 264 -26.53 9.98 9.81
C GLU A 264 -26.15 9.97 8.32
N ALA A 265 -27.03 9.39 7.50
CA ALA A 265 -26.94 9.50 6.05
C ALA A 265 -27.74 10.70 5.56
N VAL A 266 -27.11 11.58 4.80
CA VAL A 266 -27.73 12.79 4.27
C VAL A 266 -27.60 12.84 2.74
N ASP A 267 -28.59 13.42 2.09
CA ASP A 267 -28.55 13.64 0.65
C ASP A 267 -27.74 14.91 0.37
N ASP A 268 -26.69 14.81 -0.43
CA ASP A 268 -26.05 15.98 -1.01
C ASP A 268 -26.10 15.95 -2.54
N LEU A 269 -26.91 16.86 -3.07
CA LEU A 269 -27.09 17.11 -4.50
C LEU A 269 -25.90 17.88 -5.12
N SER A 270 -24.97 18.36 -4.30
CA SER A 270 -23.77 19.07 -4.76
C SER A 270 -22.67 18.11 -5.25
N ILE A 271 -22.67 16.87 -4.74
CA ILE A 271 -21.80 15.79 -5.16
C ILE A 271 -22.26 15.27 -6.53
N LYS A 272 -21.31 15.05 -7.45
CA LYS A 272 -21.62 14.55 -8.79
C LYS A 272 -20.75 13.35 -9.13
N GLY A 273 -21.34 12.38 -9.82
CA GLY A 273 -20.56 11.27 -10.35
C GLY A 273 -19.54 11.72 -11.39
N TYR A 274 -18.56 10.87 -11.65
CA TYR A 274 -17.52 11.13 -12.64
C TYR A 274 -17.24 9.88 -13.45
N ASP A 275 -17.10 10.05 -14.77
CA ASP A 275 -16.67 9.01 -15.69
C ASP A 275 -15.20 9.23 -16.04
N LYS A 276 -14.33 8.32 -15.57
CA LYS A 276 -12.89 8.40 -15.80
C LYS A 276 -12.49 8.14 -17.25
N GLU A 277 -13.24 7.32 -17.99
CA GLU A 277 -12.90 6.99 -19.38
C GLU A 277 -13.24 8.14 -20.34
N LEU A 278 -14.31 8.86 -20.01
CA LEU A 278 -14.83 9.94 -20.82
C LEU A 278 -14.39 11.33 -20.33
N ASP A 279 -13.77 11.41 -19.15
CA ASP A 279 -13.42 12.65 -18.45
C ASP A 279 -14.60 13.63 -18.37
N ILE A 280 -15.76 13.12 -17.94
CA ILE A 280 -16.99 13.91 -17.82
C ILE A 280 -17.69 13.70 -16.49
N THR A 281 -18.27 14.77 -15.97
CA THR A 281 -19.19 14.72 -14.84
C THR A 281 -20.49 14.03 -15.24
N LYS A 282 -20.88 13.00 -14.48
CA LYS A 282 -22.17 12.31 -14.62
C LYS A 282 -23.20 12.92 -13.69
N TYR A 283 -24.21 13.53 -14.29
CA TYR A 283 -25.43 13.92 -13.61
C TYR A 283 -26.28 12.66 -13.35
N ASN A 284 -26.88 12.53 -12.16
CA ASN A 284 -27.67 11.37 -11.69
C ASN A 284 -26.90 10.12 -11.24
N THR A 285 -25.60 10.22 -10.94
CA THR A 285 -24.95 9.16 -10.17
C THR A 285 -25.44 9.22 -8.73
N PRO A 286 -25.77 8.08 -8.09
CA PRO A 286 -26.07 8.05 -6.66
C PRO A 286 -24.95 8.72 -5.88
N SER A 287 -25.30 9.68 -5.02
CA SER A 287 -24.37 10.35 -4.12
C SER A 287 -25.04 10.56 -2.78
N ALA A 288 -24.24 10.51 -1.73
CA ALA A 288 -24.68 10.74 -0.37
C ALA A 288 -23.48 11.11 0.51
N GLU A 289 -23.78 11.78 1.62
CA GLU A 289 -22.81 12.06 2.67
C GLU A 289 -23.15 11.21 3.90
N LEU A 290 -22.11 10.68 4.55
CA LEU A 290 -22.21 10.04 5.85
C LEU A 290 -21.61 10.98 6.89
N VAL A 291 -22.42 11.45 7.82
CA VAL A 291 -22.07 12.47 8.81
C VAL A 291 -22.09 11.84 10.20
N SER A 292 -21.01 11.96 10.96
CA SER A 292 -20.99 11.53 12.34
C SER A 292 -21.52 12.60 13.28
N ASP A 293 -21.98 12.19 14.47
CA ASP A 293 -22.09 13.07 15.61
C ASP A 293 -20.72 13.67 16.00
N ILE A 294 -20.72 14.62 16.94
CA ILE A 294 -19.49 15.17 17.51
C ILE A 294 -18.92 14.17 18.54
N LEU A 295 -18.02 13.33 18.07
CA LEU A 295 -17.44 12.19 18.77
C LEU A 295 -16.35 12.61 19.76
N ASN A 296 -16.25 11.86 20.86
CA ASN A 296 -15.13 11.98 21.78
C ASN A 296 -13.95 11.13 21.27
N PRO A 297 -12.78 11.72 20.96
CA PRO A 297 -11.61 10.99 20.46
C PRO A 297 -11.03 10.00 21.49
N HIS A 298 -11.39 10.14 22.78
CA HIS A 298 -10.96 9.26 23.86
C HIS A 298 -11.82 8.01 24.03
N ASP A 299 -12.94 7.91 23.30
CA ASP A 299 -13.78 6.72 23.32
C ASP A 299 -13.39 5.81 22.16
N GLU A 300 -12.82 4.65 22.49
CA GLU A 300 -12.37 3.67 21.50
C GLU A 300 -13.51 3.21 20.58
N THR A 301 -14.75 3.19 21.09
CA THR A 301 -15.94 2.79 20.31
C THR A 301 -16.19 3.74 19.15
N ASN A 302 -15.94 5.04 19.34
CA ASN A 302 -16.12 6.05 18.29
C ASN A 302 -15.12 5.83 17.14
N ILE A 303 -13.89 5.45 17.47
CA ILE A 303 -12.86 5.14 16.49
C ILE A 303 -13.26 3.87 15.71
N ASP A 304 -13.67 2.82 16.42
CA ASP A 304 -14.16 1.60 15.79
C ASP A 304 -15.37 1.86 14.88
N ASN A 305 -16.28 2.76 15.26
CA ASN A 305 -17.43 3.15 14.44
C ASN A 305 -16.99 3.84 13.14
N ILE A 306 -15.97 4.72 13.17
CA ILE A 306 -15.38 5.31 11.95
C ILE A 306 -14.78 4.23 11.04
N PHE A 307 -14.02 3.29 11.61
CA PHE A 307 -13.46 2.16 10.83
C PHE A 307 -14.57 1.33 10.18
N MET A 308 -15.62 1.02 10.94
CA MET A 308 -16.78 0.28 10.45
C MET A 308 -17.53 1.06 9.38
N ALA A 309 -17.62 2.39 9.51
CA ALA A 309 -18.23 3.25 8.50
C ALA A 309 -17.49 3.14 7.17
N CYS A 310 -16.17 3.34 7.16
CA CYS A 310 -15.37 3.23 5.94
C CYS A 310 -15.47 1.81 5.32
N GLU A 311 -15.35 0.75 6.13
CA GLU A 311 -15.44 -0.63 5.65
C GLU A 311 -16.80 -0.92 5.01
N GLN A 312 -17.88 -0.50 5.66
CA GLN A 312 -19.23 -0.69 5.15
C GLN A 312 -19.52 0.15 3.90
N LEU A 313 -19.03 1.39 3.83
CA LEU A 313 -19.12 2.23 2.64
C LEU A 313 -18.45 1.55 1.45
N ASN A 314 -17.21 1.07 1.61
CA ASN A 314 -16.48 0.36 0.56
C ASN A 314 -17.21 -0.96 0.17
N ASP A 315 -17.75 -1.71 1.14
CA ASP A 315 -18.53 -2.94 0.88
C ASP A 315 -19.83 -2.68 0.10
N LYS A 316 -20.42 -1.49 0.25
CA LYS A 316 -21.57 -1.04 -0.55
C LYS A 316 -21.17 -0.53 -1.93
N GLY A 317 -19.88 -0.43 -2.23
CA GLY A 317 -19.38 0.13 -3.48
C GLY A 317 -19.42 1.65 -3.52
N ALA A 318 -19.47 2.31 -2.35
CA ALA A 318 -19.24 3.74 -2.25
C ALA A 318 -17.83 4.05 -2.74
N ARG A 319 -17.70 5.19 -3.41
CA ARG A 319 -16.46 5.69 -3.98
C ARG A 319 -16.40 7.19 -3.78
N THR A 320 -15.27 7.75 -4.13
CA THR A 320 -14.95 9.16 -3.91
C THR A 320 -14.31 9.69 -5.18
N ASN A 321 -14.54 10.96 -5.48
CA ASN A 321 -13.95 11.60 -6.65
C ASN A 321 -13.63 13.07 -6.35
N HIS A 322 -13.19 13.83 -7.35
CA HIS A 322 -12.83 15.25 -7.19
C HIS A 322 -14.00 16.16 -6.74
N THR A 323 -15.24 15.68 -6.74
CA THR A 323 -16.39 16.42 -6.19
C THR A 323 -16.65 16.09 -4.72
N CYS A 324 -16.15 14.96 -4.23
CA CYS A 324 -16.30 14.50 -2.85
C CYS A 324 -15.22 15.10 -1.94
N GLY A 325 -15.60 15.52 -0.74
CA GLY A 325 -14.74 15.98 0.34
C GLY A 325 -14.74 15.10 1.58
N LEU A 326 -13.70 15.30 2.39
CA LEU A 326 -13.64 14.88 3.78
C LEU A 326 -13.69 16.13 4.64
N HIS A 327 -14.70 16.24 5.51
CA HIS A 327 -14.83 17.38 6.42
C HIS A 327 -14.70 16.93 7.86
N PHE A 328 -13.96 17.71 8.66
CA PHE A 328 -13.75 17.44 10.08
C PHE A 328 -14.23 18.62 10.90
N HIS A 329 -15.27 18.37 11.71
CA HIS A 329 -15.92 19.37 12.56
C HIS A 329 -15.35 19.30 13.95
N VAL A 330 -14.38 20.15 14.28
CA VAL A 330 -13.72 20.14 15.59
C VAL A 330 -14.44 21.08 16.54
N SER A 331 -14.88 20.52 17.68
CA SER A 331 -15.50 21.24 18.78
C SER A 331 -14.50 21.36 19.94
N SER A 332 -14.46 22.55 20.54
CA SER A 332 -13.67 22.85 21.74
C SER A 332 -14.44 23.88 22.58
N PRO A 333 -14.31 23.91 23.92
CA PRO A 333 -14.96 24.92 24.75
C PRO A 333 -14.63 26.34 24.33
N ASP A 334 -13.41 26.55 23.84
CA ASP A 334 -12.88 27.86 23.46
C ASP A 334 -12.96 28.10 21.94
N ILE A 335 -13.65 27.24 21.16
CA ILE A 335 -13.64 27.36 19.69
C ILE A 335 -14.23 28.68 19.15
N LYS A 336 -14.94 29.42 20.00
CA LYS A 336 -15.47 30.76 19.69
C LYS A 336 -14.62 31.89 20.27
N ASP A 337 -13.54 31.56 20.96
CA ASP A 337 -12.57 32.53 21.45
C ASP A 337 -11.89 33.22 20.26
N GLU A 338 -11.85 34.54 20.35
CA GLU A 338 -11.34 35.43 19.30
C GLU A 338 -9.86 35.19 19.02
N GLN A 339 -9.05 35.08 20.07
CA GLN A 339 -7.61 34.89 19.95
C GLN A 339 -7.29 33.51 19.37
N LEU A 340 -8.01 32.48 19.80
CA LEU A 340 -7.88 31.13 19.24
C LEU A 340 -8.22 31.11 17.75
N LEU A 341 -9.32 31.75 17.34
CA LEU A 341 -9.76 31.78 15.94
C LEU A 341 -8.81 32.54 15.04
N GLU A 342 -8.31 33.69 15.49
CA GLU A 342 -7.31 34.47 14.77
C GLU A 342 -6.01 33.67 14.60
N THR A 343 -5.54 33.03 15.67
CA THR A 343 -4.33 32.20 15.63
C THR A 343 -4.50 30.99 14.72
N LEU A 344 -5.63 30.29 14.82
CA LEU A 344 -5.93 29.15 13.94
C LEU A 344 -6.00 29.57 12.47
N TYR A 345 -6.67 30.67 12.17
CA TYR A 345 -6.75 31.18 10.81
C TYR A 345 -5.37 31.52 10.25
N ASN A 346 -4.53 32.19 11.04
CA ASN A 346 -3.18 32.56 10.64
C ASN A 346 -2.30 31.32 10.42
N ASP A 347 -2.33 30.36 11.35
CA ASP A 347 -1.55 29.13 11.25
C ASP A 347 -1.97 28.31 10.02
N VAL A 348 -3.29 28.11 9.80
CA VAL A 348 -3.77 27.39 8.60
C VAL A 348 -3.41 28.16 7.33
N THR A 349 -3.60 29.48 7.29
CA THR A 349 -3.25 30.31 6.13
C THR A 349 -1.76 30.22 5.79
N PHE A 350 -0.91 30.08 6.80
CA PHE A 350 0.52 29.97 6.62
C PHE A 350 0.91 28.59 6.09
N PHE A 351 0.41 27.51 6.68
CA PHE A 351 0.80 26.14 6.30
C PHE A 351 0.02 25.56 5.11
N GLN A 352 -1.10 26.18 4.70
CA GLN A 352 -1.98 25.61 3.68
C GLN A 352 -1.28 25.23 2.38
N TYR A 353 -0.27 25.96 1.91
CA TYR A 353 0.38 25.60 0.64
C TYR A 353 1.30 24.38 0.78
N VAL A 354 1.95 24.23 1.93
CA VAL A 354 2.70 23.01 2.26
C VAL A 354 1.72 21.84 2.42
N LEU A 355 0.57 22.05 3.08
CA LEU A 355 -0.48 21.03 3.19
C LEU A 355 -1.08 20.66 1.82
N ILE A 356 -1.31 21.64 0.94
CA ILE A 356 -1.83 21.41 -0.41
C ILE A 356 -0.90 20.51 -1.21
N ASP A 357 0.40 20.79 -1.13
CA ASP A 357 1.46 20.00 -1.78
C ASP A 357 1.53 18.59 -1.19
N LYS A 358 1.70 18.49 0.14
CA LYS A 358 1.91 17.21 0.84
C LYS A 358 0.68 16.30 0.88
N LEU A 359 -0.53 16.87 0.85
CA LEU A 359 -1.78 16.11 0.80
C LEU A 359 -2.26 15.87 -0.64
N ASN A 360 -1.47 16.27 -1.65
CA ASN A 360 -1.75 16.10 -3.07
C ASN A 360 -3.16 16.57 -3.48
N ILE A 361 -3.55 17.79 -3.07
CA ILE A 361 -4.91 18.31 -3.32
C ILE A 361 -5.09 18.67 -4.80
N TYR A 362 -6.07 18.06 -5.46
CA TYR A 362 -6.39 18.32 -6.87
C TYR A 362 -6.68 19.79 -7.17
N SER A 363 -6.16 20.30 -8.29
CA SER A 363 -6.37 21.68 -8.74
C SER A 363 -7.84 22.07 -8.87
N ASN A 364 -8.67 21.15 -9.38
CA ASN A 364 -10.11 21.34 -9.49
C ASN A 364 -10.76 21.54 -8.11
N ARG A 365 -10.34 20.80 -7.08
CA ARG A 365 -10.81 20.97 -5.69
C ARG A 365 -10.39 22.33 -5.13
N LEU A 366 -9.13 22.73 -5.34
CA LEU A 366 -8.62 24.03 -4.89
C LEU A 366 -9.39 25.22 -5.46
N SER A 367 -9.97 25.09 -6.65
CA SER A 367 -10.75 26.17 -7.27
C SER A 367 -12.21 26.24 -6.82
N SER A 368 -12.73 25.18 -6.17
CA SER A 368 -14.18 24.99 -6.00
C SER A 368 -14.59 24.60 -4.57
N HIS A 369 -14.02 23.55 -4.00
CA HIS A 369 -14.53 22.86 -2.81
C HIS A 369 -13.53 22.82 -1.62
N THR A 370 -12.26 23.16 -1.85
CA THR A 370 -11.19 23.25 -0.84
C THR A 370 -10.26 24.42 -1.16
N LYS A 371 -10.82 25.63 -1.22
CA LYS A 371 -10.09 26.83 -1.61
C LYS A 371 -9.02 27.18 -0.57
N PRO A 372 -7.83 27.62 -1.01
CA PRO A 372 -6.88 28.27 -0.11
C PRO A 372 -7.53 29.49 0.55
N ILE A 373 -7.30 29.62 1.84
CA ILE A 373 -7.70 30.75 2.68
C ILE A 373 -6.94 32.01 2.22
N PRO A 374 -7.62 33.14 2.00
CA PRO A 374 -6.95 34.38 1.64
C PRO A 374 -6.11 34.91 2.81
N LYS A 375 -4.86 35.33 2.51
CA LYS A 375 -4.03 36.01 3.51
C LYS A 375 -4.67 37.36 3.83
N ILE A 376 -4.92 37.58 5.10
CA ILE A 376 -5.36 38.86 5.64
C ILE A 376 -4.08 39.65 5.90
N ASP A 377 -3.97 40.84 5.30
CA ASP A 377 -2.80 41.71 5.51
C ASP A 377 -2.83 42.31 6.92
N ASN A 378 -1.70 42.72 7.49
CA ASN A 378 -1.60 43.18 8.90
C ASN A 378 -2.35 44.51 9.20
N THR A 379 -3.22 44.96 8.29
CA THR A 379 -3.96 46.23 8.33
C THR A 379 -5.44 46.06 8.67
N TYR A 380 -5.95 44.83 8.74
CA TYR A 380 -7.34 44.56 9.07
C TYR A 380 -7.54 44.61 10.60
N ASP A 381 -8.54 45.36 11.06
CA ASP A 381 -8.99 45.26 12.46
C ASP A 381 -9.82 43.97 12.67
N TYR A 382 -10.00 43.55 13.92
CA TYR A 382 -10.73 42.32 14.25
C TYR A 382 -12.17 42.28 13.71
N LYS A 383 -12.84 43.43 13.61
CA LYS A 383 -14.18 43.50 13.04
C LYS A 383 -14.14 43.16 11.55
N GLN A 384 -13.12 43.65 10.83
CA GLN A 384 -12.91 43.30 9.44
C GLN A 384 -12.52 41.83 9.28
N PHE A 385 -11.72 41.24 10.19
CA PHE A 385 -11.49 39.80 10.23
C PHE A 385 -12.81 39.04 10.34
N ARG A 386 -13.64 39.32 11.37
CA ARG A 386 -14.97 38.70 11.56
C ARG A 386 -15.91 38.85 10.36
N ASP A 387 -15.91 40.02 9.73
CA ASP A 387 -16.71 40.30 8.54
C ASP A 387 -16.22 39.48 7.33
N LEU A 388 -14.91 39.29 7.18
CA LEU A 388 -14.27 38.54 6.08
C LEU A 388 -14.52 37.03 6.19
N ILE A 389 -14.45 36.48 7.41
CA ILE A 389 -14.84 35.09 7.71
C ILE A 389 -16.34 34.93 7.92
N ASN A 390 -17.09 36.04 7.86
CA ASN A 390 -18.53 36.15 7.94
C ASN A 390 -19.15 35.41 9.15
N ILE A 391 -18.47 35.45 10.31
CA ILE A 391 -18.95 34.75 11.52
C ILE A 391 -20.34 35.25 11.92
N ASP A 392 -20.68 36.53 11.76
CA ASP A 392 -21.97 37.02 12.29
C ASP A 392 -23.13 36.95 11.27
N ASN A 393 -22.85 36.88 9.96
CA ASN A 393 -23.88 36.85 8.89
C ASN A 393 -23.84 35.58 8.01
N ALA A 394 -23.21 34.50 8.46
CA ALA A 394 -23.24 33.20 7.78
C ALA A 394 -24.63 32.54 7.88
N THR A 395 -25.63 33.11 7.21
CA THR A 395 -26.82 32.38 6.81
C THR A 395 -26.51 31.63 5.51
N ASP A 396 -27.02 30.41 5.34
CA ASP A 396 -26.91 29.64 4.08
C ASP A 396 -27.56 30.34 2.87
N ILE A 397 -28.22 31.47 3.12
CA ILE A 397 -28.97 32.28 2.17
C ILE A 397 -28.41 33.70 2.23
N ASP A 398 -27.75 34.12 1.15
CA ASP A 398 -27.57 35.55 0.87
C ASP A 398 -28.95 36.12 0.44
N ASN A 399 -29.52 37.00 1.27
CA ASN A 399 -30.89 37.52 1.11
C ASN A 399 -31.05 38.46 -0.10
N SER A 400 -30.00 38.67 -0.90
CA SER A 400 -30.00 39.70 -1.92
C SER A 400 -30.39 39.24 -3.34
N ASN A 401 -30.41 37.95 -3.70
CA ASN A 401 -30.74 37.56 -5.09
C ASN A 401 -31.22 36.12 -5.36
N GLY A 402 -31.67 35.35 -4.36
CA GLY A 402 -32.18 33.99 -4.59
C GLY A 402 -31.06 32.99 -4.96
N SER A 403 -30.84 32.01 -4.07
CA SER A 403 -29.97 30.85 -4.27
C SER A 403 -28.45 31.04 -4.42
N ASN A 404 -27.82 31.97 -3.69
CA ASN A 404 -26.35 31.94 -3.54
C ASN A 404 -25.96 31.56 -2.10
N ARG A 405 -25.41 30.35 -1.94
CA ARG A 405 -24.77 29.87 -0.71
C ARG A 405 -23.57 30.78 -0.39
N ASN A 406 -23.26 31.00 0.89
CA ASN A 406 -22.08 31.77 1.31
C ASN A 406 -20.81 31.14 0.69
N ILE A 407 -20.14 31.88 -0.21
CA ILE A 407 -18.97 31.39 -0.97
C ILE A 407 -17.77 31.07 -0.08
N ASN A 408 -17.72 31.68 1.12
CA ASN A 408 -16.63 31.48 2.08
C ASN A 408 -16.69 30.10 2.78
N ARG A 409 -17.77 29.33 2.58
CA ARG A 409 -17.87 27.97 3.13
C ARG A 409 -16.93 26.96 2.48
N TYR A 410 -16.36 27.27 1.32
CA TYR A 410 -15.55 26.34 0.53
C TYR A 410 -14.04 26.49 0.78
N TYR A 411 -13.62 27.27 1.78
CA TYR A 411 -12.21 27.36 2.16
C TYR A 411 -11.76 26.13 2.96
N MET A 412 -10.46 25.82 2.92
CA MET A 412 -9.86 24.70 3.64
C MET A 412 -10.15 24.74 5.15
N LEU A 413 -10.28 25.94 5.72
CA LEU A 413 -10.90 26.17 7.03
C LEU A 413 -12.21 26.93 6.82
N ASN A 414 -13.32 26.28 7.14
CA ASN A 414 -14.66 26.86 7.05
C ASN A 414 -15.16 27.24 8.46
N LEU A 415 -15.06 28.54 8.77
CA LEU A 415 -15.54 29.09 10.04
C LEU A 415 -17.05 29.38 10.05
N CYS A 416 -17.77 29.22 8.93
CA CYS A 416 -19.24 29.33 8.92
C CYS A 416 -19.89 28.23 9.78
N SER A 417 -19.20 27.11 9.95
CA SER A 417 -19.61 25.98 10.80
C SER A 417 -19.72 26.36 12.29
N LEU A 418 -19.07 27.43 12.74
CA LEU A 418 -19.15 27.91 14.13
C LEU A 418 -20.56 28.32 14.55
N ASN A 419 -21.37 28.84 13.62
CA ASN A 419 -22.74 29.25 13.90
C ASN A 419 -23.73 28.11 13.72
N LYS A 420 -23.52 27.31 12.68
CA LYS A 420 -24.43 26.21 12.33
C LYS A 420 -24.29 25.03 13.28
N HIS A 421 -23.05 24.68 13.63
CA HIS A 421 -22.71 23.46 14.37
C HIS A 421 -21.90 23.73 15.65
N GLY A 422 -21.38 24.95 15.83
CA GLY A 422 -20.51 25.25 16.98
C GLY A 422 -19.12 24.65 16.86
N THR A 423 -18.64 24.44 15.63
CA THR A 423 -17.37 23.76 15.32
C THR A 423 -16.55 24.53 14.30
N GLY A 424 -15.22 24.41 14.36
CA GLY A 424 -14.35 24.75 13.23
C GLY A 424 -14.32 23.58 12.24
N GLU A 425 -14.58 23.84 10.96
CA GLU A 425 -14.63 22.79 9.94
C GLU A 425 -13.37 22.82 9.08
N PHE A 426 -12.61 21.72 9.08
CA PHE A 426 -11.48 21.52 8.19
C PHE A 426 -11.92 20.70 6.98
N ARG A 427 -11.56 21.16 5.78
CA ARG A 427 -11.92 20.53 4.51
C ARG A 427 -10.68 20.00 3.82
N PHE A 428 -10.63 18.69 3.58
CA PHE A 428 -9.52 18.02 2.91
C PHE A 428 -9.97 17.30 1.64
N PRO A 429 -9.05 16.96 0.71
CA PRO A 429 -9.39 16.08 -0.41
C PRO A 429 -9.74 14.68 0.11
N ASN A 430 -10.51 13.96 -0.69
CA ASN A 430 -10.65 12.52 -0.53
C ASN A 430 -9.65 11.80 -1.44
N LEU A 431 -9.26 10.58 -1.09
CA LEU A 431 -8.56 9.70 -2.03
C LEU A 431 -9.53 9.35 -3.17
N PRO A 432 -9.11 9.17 -4.43
CA PRO A 432 -10.02 8.77 -5.50
C PRO A 432 -10.40 7.31 -5.37
N ASP A 433 -11.66 7.02 -5.68
CA ASP A 433 -12.26 5.69 -5.75
C ASP A 433 -12.25 4.85 -4.47
N GLU A 434 -11.59 5.30 -3.39
CA GLU A 434 -11.47 4.58 -2.13
C GLU A 434 -11.69 5.51 -0.93
N ILE A 435 -12.35 4.98 0.10
CA ILE A 435 -12.48 5.63 1.40
C ILE A 435 -11.49 4.95 2.34
N ASP A 436 -10.34 5.58 2.60
CA ASP A 436 -9.29 5.03 3.47
C ASP A 436 -9.39 5.55 4.90
N GLU A 437 -9.74 4.66 5.81
CA GLU A 437 -9.85 4.94 7.23
C GLU A 437 -8.57 5.48 7.89
N ASN A 438 -7.38 5.08 7.43
CA ASN A 438 -6.12 5.53 8.02
C ASN A 438 -5.81 6.97 7.61
N VAL A 439 -6.12 7.32 6.35
CA VAL A 439 -6.01 8.71 5.87
C VAL A 439 -7.01 9.60 6.59
N LEU A 440 -8.26 9.14 6.70
CA LEU A 440 -9.32 9.88 7.41
C LEU A 440 -8.92 10.14 8.86
N LEU A 441 -8.43 9.13 9.59
CA LEU A 441 -7.99 9.31 10.97
C LEU A 441 -6.74 10.17 11.11
N ALA A 442 -5.79 10.08 10.19
CA ALA A 442 -4.61 10.95 10.21
C ALA A 442 -4.97 12.43 9.98
N LEU A 443 -5.94 12.71 9.11
CA LEU A 443 -6.48 14.05 8.89
C LEU A 443 -7.32 14.54 10.08
N ALA A 444 -8.07 13.65 10.74
CA ALA A 444 -8.75 13.98 12.00
C ALA A 444 -7.74 14.32 13.10
N ASP A 445 -6.69 13.51 13.24
CA ASP A 445 -5.58 13.71 14.19
C ASP A 445 -4.93 15.07 13.98
N LEU A 446 -4.66 15.43 12.72
CA LEU A 446 -4.14 16.74 12.35
C LEU A 446 -5.07 17.88 12.75
N SER A 447 -6.37 17.78 12.39
CA SER A 447 -7.36 18.82 12.66
C SER A 447 -7.53 19.09 14.17
N VAL A 448 -7.62 18.01 14.95
CA VAL A 448 -7.74 18.06 16.41
C VAL A 448 -6.44 18.59 17.03
N GLY A 449 -5.29 18.08 16.58
CA GLY A 449 -3.98 18.48 17.08
C GLY A 449 -3.66 19.95 16.85
N MET A 450 -4.08 20.53 15.71
CA MET A 450 -3.94 21.96 15.46
C MET A 450 -4.65 22.80 16.53
N ILE A 451 -5.93 22.52 16.79
CA ILE A 451 -6.71 23.27 17.79
C ILE A 451 -6.16 23.03 19.20
N ASP A 452 -5.87 21.79 19.56
CA ASP A 452 -5.34 21.45 20.88
C ASP A 452 -4.00 22.12 21.16
N SER A 453 -3.11 22.11 20.16
CA SER A 453 -1.79 22.72 20.26
C SER A 453 -1.87 24.23 20.40
N ILE A 454 -2.75 24.90 19.63
CA ILE A 454 -2.91 26.35 19.74
C ILE A 454 -3.44 26.74 21.11
N ARG A 455 -4.43 26.00 21.63
CA ARG A 455 -4.97 26.24 22.98
C ARG A 455 -3.91 26.12 24.07
N LYS A 456 -3.00 25.14 23.95
CA LYS A 456 -1.98 24.87 24.96
C LYS A 456 -0.77 25.79 24.85
N ASN A 457 -0.34 26.09 23.62
CA ASN A 457 1.00 26.57 23.33
C ASN A 457 1.03 27.83 22.44
N GLY A 458 -0.11 28.37 22.01
CA GLY A 458 -0.19 29.51 21.09
C GLY A 458 0.10 29.13 19.63
N SER A 459 0.56 30.09 18.81
CA SER A 459 0.78 29.87 17.37
C SER A 459 1.79 28.75 17.09
N ILE A 460 1.38 27.80 16.25
CA ILE A 460 2.25 26.76 15.72
C ILE A 460 3.31 27.38 14.82
N CYS A 461 2.95 28.35 13.97
CA CYS A 461 3.89 29.03 13.08
C CYS A 461 5.05 29.65 13.86
N GLU A 462 4.75 30.43 14.89
CA GLU A 462 5.78 31.09 15.71
C GLU A 462 6.77 30.07 16.29
N ARG A 463 6.29 28.92 16.77
CA ARG A 463 7.16 27.89 17.33
C ARG A 463 8.01 27.17 16.27
N VAL A 464 7.43 26.87 15.11
CA VAL A 464 8.18 26.29 13.98
C VAL A 464 9.32 27.23 13.57
N PHE A 465 9.04 28.53 13.46
CA PHE A 465 10.04 29.52 13.08
C PHE A 465 11.10 29.77 14.15
N GLN A 466 10.72 29.86 15.42
CA GLN A 466 11.68 29.95 16.53
C GLN A 466 12.67 28.77 16.49
N LYS A 467 12.19 27.56 16.18
CA LYS A 467 13.08 26.41 16.04
C LYS A 467 13.94 26.48 14.78
N TYR A 468 13.38 26.96 13.67
CA TYR A 468 14.11 27.17 12.43
C TYR A 468 15.29 28.14 12.64
N ASP A 469 15.08 29.25 13.35
CA ASP A 469 16.10 30.26 13.65
C ASP A 469 17.23 29.72 14.55
N THR A 470 16.98 28.64 15.29
CA THR A 470 17.99 27.96 16.12
C THR A 470 18.77 26.87 15.37
N LEU A 471 18.38 26.55 14.14
CA LEU A 471 19.15 25.62 13.33
C LEU A 471 20.50 26.26 13.01
N ASP A 472 21.56 25.47 13.13
CA ASP A 472 22.88 25.85 12.63
C ASP A 472 22.83 25.85 11.10
N THR A 473 22.50 27.01 10.51
CA THR A 473 22.23 27.19 9.08
C THR A 473 23.50 27.17 8.21
N ASP A 474 24.66 26.76 8.75
CA ASP A 474 25.88 26.52 7.97
C ASP A 474 25.70 25.40 6.91
N LYS A 475 24.56 24.70 6.93
CA LYS A 475 24.12 23.85 5.82
C LYS A 475 23.16 24.60 4.90
N ASP A 476 23.57 24.80 3.66
CA ASP A 476 22.70 25.19 2.55
C ASP A 476 21.64 24.10 2.32
N LEU A 477 20.48 24.21 2.97
CA LEU A 477 19.32 23.38 2.68
C LEU A 477 18.76 23.76 1.30
N THR A 478 18.45 22.75 0.49
CA THR A 478 17.63 22.96 -0.71
C THR A 478 16.21 23.35 -0.32
N LEU A 479 15.48 23.94 -1.28
CA LEU A 479 14.08 24.32 -1.12
C LEU A 479 13.19 23.15 -0.64
N SER A 480 13.44 21.97 -1.21
CA SER A 480 12.70 20.74 -0.88
C SER A 480 13.00 20.30 0.54
N GLU A 481 14.27 20.31 0.95
CA GLU A 481 14.66 19.92 2.31
C GLU A 481 14.10 20.88 3.36
N ALA A 482 14.08 22.19 3.06
CA ALA A 482 13.42 23.16 3.91
C ALA A 482 11.90 22.93 3.99
N SER A 483 11.25 22.55 2.88
CA SER A 483 9.83 22.16 2.86
C SER A 483 9.53 20.99 3.76
N ASP A 484 10.29 19.92 3.59
CA ASP A 484 10.10 18.69 4.36
C ASP A 484 10.37 18.95 5.84
N TRP A 485 11.38 19.74 6.17
CA TRP A 485 11.66 20.13 7.55
C TRP A 485 10.51 20.94 8.15
N ILE A 486 10.04 22.00 7.47
CA ILE A 486 8.94 22.84 7.96
C ILE A 486 7.66 22.01 8.16
N TYR A 487 7.37 21.12 7.21
CA TYR A 487 6.20 20.25 7.29
C TYR A 487 6.28 19.28 8.47
N ASN A 488 7.41 18.60 8.64
CA ASN A 488 7.59 17.68 9.75
C ASN A 488 7.58 18.40 11.10
N GLU A 489 8.20 19.58 11.18
CA GLU A 489 8.16 20.39 12.39
C GLU A 489 6.74 20.85 12.69
N PHE A 490 5.97 21.26 11.67
CA PHE A 490 4.56 21.58 11.83
C PHE A 490 3.78 20.40 12.42
N LEU A 491 3.94 19.19 11.88
CA LEU A 491 3.30 17.98 12.41
C LEU A 491 3.77 17.65 13.85
N ASP A 492 5.04 17.87 14.18
CA ASP A 492 5.54 17.72 15.55
C ASP A 492 4.84 18.69 16.50
N GLN A 493 4.68 19.94 16.07
CA GLN A 493 4.07 21.00 16.87
C GLN A 493 2.55 20.85 17.01
N THR A 494 1.84 20.18 16.09
CA THR A 494 0.42 19.81 16.27
C THR A 494 0.23 18.65 17.23
N GLY A 495 1.29 17.87 17.49
CA GLY A 495 1.23 16.72 18.38
C GLY A 495 0.46 15.54 17.77
N VAL A 496 0.39 15.41 16.45
CA VAL A 496 -0.16 14.20 15.81
C VAL A 496 0.65 12.95 16.18
N THR A 497 0.02 11.77 16.14
CA THR A 497 0.72 10.50 16.41
C THR A 497 1.79 10.23 15.38
N GLU A 498 2.78 9.41 15.74
CA GLU A 498 3.79 8.94 14.80
C GLU A 498 3.16 8.18 13.62
N THR A 499 2.07 7.43 13.87
CA THR A 499 1.35 6.73 12.81
C THR A 499 0.70 7.71 11.83
N SER A 500 0.03 8.76 12.33
CA SER A 500 -0.52 9.83 11.49
C SER A 500 0.56 10.54 10.69
N LYS A 501 1.72 10.85 11.30
CA LYS A 501 2.86 11.44 10.57
C LYS A 501 3.33 10.57 9.42
N ILE A 502 3.48 9.26 9.65
CA ILE A 502 3.88 8.35 8.58
C ILE A 502 2.83 8.35 7.46
N VAL A 503 1.54 8.32 7.77
CA VAL A 503 0.47 8.40 6.75
C VAL A 503 0.55 9.72 5.98
N LEU A 504 0.60 10.85 6.69
CA LEU A 504 0.61 12.19 6.12
C LEU A 504 1.87 12.49 5.29
N ASN A 505 3.01 11.90 5.65
CA ASN A 505 4.28 12.02 4.90
C ASN A 505 4.32 11.13 3.65
N ASN A 506 3.43 10.14 3.54
CA ASN A 506 3.40 9.20 2.43
C ASN A 506 2.11 9.28 1.61
N MET A 507 1.39 10.41 1.69
CA MET A 507 0.15 10.62 0.93
C MET A 507 0.37 10.39 -0.57
N ASP A 508 1.45 10.90 -1.16
CA ASP A 508 1.75 10.68 -2.59
C ASP A 508 1.82 9.19 -2.95
N SER A 509 2.50 8.39 -2.13
CA SER A 509 2.59 6.94 -2.33
C SER A 509 1.24 6.25 -2.12
N ILE A 510 0.41 6.75 -1.20
CA ILE A 510 -0.96 6.25 -0.98
C ILE A 510 -1.84 6.58 -2.20
N PHE A 511 -1.78 7.80 -2.72
CA PHE A 511 -2.49 8.18 -3.96
C PHE A 511 -2.03 7.33 -5.14
N GLU A 512 -0.72 7.12 -5.30
CA GLU A 512 -0.16 6.27 -6.35
C GLU A 512 -0.65 4.82 -6.22
N PHE A 513 -0.69 4.28 -5.00
CA PHE A 513 -1.21 2.94 -4.70
C PHE A 513 -2.67 2.78 -5.15
N TYR A 514 -3.51 3.81 -4.96
CA TYR A 514 -4.90 3.82 -5.43
C TYR A 514 -5.06 4.23 -6.90
N GLY A 515 -3.96 4.32 -7.66
CA GLY A 515 -3.98 4.60 -9.10
C GLY A 515 -4.36 6.03 -9.45
N ALA A 516 -4.25 6.96 -8.49
CA ALA A 516 -4.45 8.38 -8.72
C ALA A 516 -3.19 8.99 -9.36
N LYS A 517 -3.22 9.18 -10.68
CA LYS A 517 -2.11 9.74 -11.47
C LYS A 517 -2.29 11.20 -11.88
N GLU A 518 -3.00 11.99 -11.09
CA GLU A 518 -2.96 13.44 -11.33
C GLU A 518 -1.83 14.06 -10.49
N PRO A 519 -0.83 14.67 -11.15
CA PRO A 519 0.19 15.42 -10.43
C PRO A 519 -0.43 16.63 -9.74
N SER A 520 -0.03 16.86 -8.50
CA SER A 520 0.01 18.18 -7.89
C SER A 520 0.55 19.16 -8.95
N ILE A 521 -0.12 20.28 -9.15
CA ILE A 521 0.50 21.32 -9.97
C ILE A 521 1.76 21.75 -9.22
N PRO A 522 2.97 21.62 -9.78
CA PRO A 522 4.09 22.35 -9.26
C PRO A 522 3.92 23.77 -9.80
N ASN A 523 3.12 24.61 -9.13
CA ASN A 523 2.92 25.98 -9.57
C ASN A 523 3.52 26.97 -8.59
N ARG A 524 4.21 27.95 -9.18
CA ARG A 524 4.64 29.29 -8.72
C ARG A 524 4.36 29.69 -7.26
N THR A 525 3.20 29.40 -6.70
CA THR A 525 2.78 29.68 -5.33
C THR A 525 3.69 29.07 -4.25
N THR A 526 4.20 27.84 -4.42
CA THR A 526 5.15 27.25 -3.46
C THR A 526 6.51 27.96 -3.54
N ILE A 527 6.95 28.34 -4.75
CA ILE A 527 8.15 29.15 -4.99
C ILE A 527 7.97 30.59 -4.47
N ASP A 528 6.79 31.18 -4.63
CA ASP A 528 6.42 32.51 -4.13
C ASP A 528 6.23 32.50 -2.62
N PHE A 529 5.80 31.37 -2.03
CA PHE A 529 5.82 31.12 -0.59
C PHE A 529 7.26 31.20 -0.11
N TYR A 530 8.18 30.38 -0.63
CA TYR A 530 9.59 30.43 -0.21
C TYR A 530 10.26 31.78 -0.47
N LYS A 531 9.98 32.44 -1.59
CA LYS A 531 10.48 33.79 -1.87
C LYS A 531 9.98 34.79 -0.83
N ARG A 532 8.69 34.78 -0.51
CA ARG A 532 8.12 35.70 0.50
C ARG A 532 8.56 35.35 1.92
N THR A 533 8.73 34.08 2.26
CA THR A 533 9.31 33.70 3.57
C THR A 533 10.74 34.20 3.67
N SER A 534 11.54 34.09 2.58
CA SER A 534 12.88 34.68 2.53
C SER A 534 12.89 36.21 2.56
N GLU A 535 11.90 36.89 1.96
CA GLU A 535 11.72 38.35 2.02
C GLU A 535 11.24 38.84 3.39
N SER A 536 10.42 38.07 4.12
CA SER A 536 9.99 38.38 5.48
C SER A 536 11.04 38.06 6.55
N ILE A 537 11.94 37.10 6.28
CA ILE A 537 13.09 36.77 7.13
C ILE A 537 14.27 37.72 6.84
N ALA A 538 14.35 38.29 5.64
CA ALA A 538 15.34 39.30 5.26
C ALA A 538 14.83 40.74 5.46
N VAL A 539 14.37 41.06 6.67
CA VAL A 539 14.37 42.45 7.16
C VAL A 539 15.54 42.52 8.14
N ASP A 540 16.78 42.62 7.67
CA ASP A 540 17.49 43.88 7.89
C ASP A 540 18.70 44.17 6.97
N ASN A 541 19.12 43.34 5.99
CA ASN A 541 20.38 43.63 5.25
C ASN A 541 20.51 43.05 3.82
N LEU A 542 19.68 43.45 2.86
CA LEU A 542 20.06 43.33 1.43
C LEU A 542 19.73 44.62 0.64
N PRO A 543 20.65 45.08 -0.22
CA PRO A 543 20.54 46.36 -0.91
C PRO A 543 19.45 46.33 -2.00
N GLU A 544 18.59 47.35 -1.99
CA GLU A 544 17.61 47.65 -3.02
C GLU A 544 18.29 47.88 -4.38
N GLU A 545 18.29 46.91 -5.31
CA GLU A 545 18.36 47.22 -6.74
C GLU A 545 17.47 46.27 -7.57
N ASP A 546 16.44 46.90 -8.15
CA ASP A 546 15.78 46.61 -9.43
C ASP A 546 15.35 45.19 -9.79
N PHE A 547 14.07 44.87 -9.58
CA PHE A 547 13.29 44.12 -10.58
C PHE A 547 11.84 44.61 -10.65
N SER A 548 11.59 45.47 -11.63
CA SER A 548 10.24 45.73 -12.14
C SER A 548 9.84 44.60 -13.10
N CYS A 549 8.67 43.98 -12.88
CA CYS A 549 7.97 43.29 -13.95
C CYS A 549 6.47 43.30 -13.68
N SER A 550 5.76 43.94 -14.62
CA SER A 550 4.34 44.27 -14.68
C SER A 550 3.42 43.06 -14.85
N LEU A 551 2.28 43.13 -14.13
CA LEU A 551 0.93 42.57 -14.36
C LEU A 551 0.77 41.25 -15.12
#